data_AF-A0A7V1ZDD6-F1
#
_entry.id   AF-A0A7V1ZDD6-F1
#
_cell.length_a   1.000
_cell.length_b   1.000
_cell.length_c   1.000
_cell.angle_alpha   90.00
_cell.angle_beta   90.00
_cell.angle_gamma   90.00
#
_symmetry.space_group_name_H-M   'P 1'
#
loop_
_entity.id
_entity.type
_entity.pdbx_description
1 polymer ?
#
loop_
_entity_poly.entity_id
_entity_poly.type
_entity_poly.pdbx_seq_one_letter_code
_entity_poly.pdbx_strand_id
1 'polypeptide(L)'
;MEIVNKLIEKYRDKVDLNNIDVSNVTEFVDVFANKDKFNGDVSKWNVSNGYDFEDMFYSCKKFTGDLSKWDVSNAVYFDTFFTFCYRFNSDLSN
;
A
#
# COMPACT_ATOMS: atom_id res chain seq x y z
N MET A 1 8.76 8.69 0.36
CA MET A 1 8.49 7.48 -0.47
C MET A 1 9.52 7.19 -1.57
N GLU A 2 10.59 7.98 -1.77
CA GLU A 2 11.55 7.75 -2.87
C GLU A 2 12.23 6.37 -2.83
N ILE A 3 12.56 5.86 -1.64
CA ILE A 3 13.16 4.53 -1.47
C ILE A 3 12.24 3.39 -1.94
N VAL A 4 10.92 3.51 -1.71
CA VAL A 4 9.92 2.54 -2.17
C VAL A 4 9.92 2.46 -3.69
N ASN A 5 9.89 3.61 -4.38
CA ASN A 5 9.94 3.65 -5.85
C ASN A 5 11.20 2.96 -6.41
N LYS A 6 12.38 3.28 -5.85
CA LYS A 6 13.65 2.65 -6.27
C LYS A 6 13.63 1.13 -6.09
N LEU A 7 13.06 0.64 -4.99
CA LEU A 7 12.96 -0.79 -4.73
C LEU A 7 11.96 -1.49 -5.66
N ILE A 8 10.82 -0.86 -5.96
CA ILE A 8 9.85 -1.37 -6.94
C ILE A 8 10.47 -1.45 -8.34
N GLU A 9 11.25 -0.45 -8.75
CA GLU A 9 11.93 -0.49 -10.05
C GLU A 9 12.96 -1.63 -10.14
N LYS A 10 13.68 -1.87 -9.04
CA LYS A 10 14.73 -2.89 -8.96
C LYS A 10 14.18 -4.32 -8.86
N TYR A 11 13.17 -4.54 -8.02
CA TYR A 11 12.68 -5.87 -7.65
C TYR A 11 11.27 -6.18 -8.18
N ARG A 12 10.59 -5.19 -8.76
CA ARG A 12 9.28 -5.30 -9.43
C ARG A 12 8.20 -5.95 -8.55
N ASP A 13 7.60 -7.03 -9.02
CA ASP A 13 6.47 -7.73 -8.41
C ASP A 13 6.86 -8.61 -7.23
N LYS A 14 8.16 -8.80 -6.96
CA LYS A 14 8.69 -9.62 -5.85
C LYS A 14 9.40 -8.79 -4.78
N VAL A 15 9.21 -7.48 -4.78
CA VAL A 15 9.83 -6.59 -3.81
C VAL A 15 9.28 -6.89 -2.40
N ASP A 16 10.17 -7.09 -1.43
CA ASP A 16 9.81 -7.12 -0.01
C ASP A 16 10.09 -5.72 0.57
N LEU A 17 9.03 -5.04 1.01
CA LEU A 17 9.08 -3.70 1.57
C LEU A 17 8.91 -3.69 3.09
N ASN A 18 8.80 -4.86 3.73
CA ASN A 18 8.59 -4.95 5.19
C ASN A 18 9.77 -4.44 6.03
N ASN A 19 10.94 -4.25 5.43
CA ASN A 19 12.11 -3.66 6.11
C ASN A 19 12.05 -2.14 6.18
N ILE A 20 11.04 -1.51 5.57
CA ILE A 20 10.83 -0.06 5.62
C ILE A 20 9.99 0.24 6.84
N ASP A 21 10.56 1.01 7.76
CA ASP A 21 9.81 1.55 8.88
C ASP A 21 8.93 2.72 8.40
N VAL A 22 7.62 2.52 8.49
CA VAL A 22 6.60 3.53 8.18
C VAL A 22 5.81 3.96 9.41
N SER A 23 6.24 3.56 10.63
CA SER A 23 5.44 3.77 11.85
C SER A 23 5.24 5.24 12.20
N ASN A 24 6.05 6.16 11.67
CA ASN A 24 5.92 7.60 11.87
C ASN A 24 5.36 8.34 10.65
N VAL A 25 4.95 7.60 9.61
CA VAL A 25 4.35 8.18 8.41
C VAL A 25 2.87 8.41 8.68
N THR A 26 2.41 9.62 8.40
CA THR A 26 1.02 10.05 8.59
C THR A 26 0.25 10.13 7.27
N GLU A 27 0.95 10.29 6.15
CA GLU A 27 0.40 10.44 4.80
C GLU A 27 0.94 9.35 3.87
N PHE A 28 0.04 8.55 3.30
CA PHE A 28 0.30 7.44 2.38
C PHE A 28 -0.31 7.69 0.99
N VAL A 29 -0.43 8.96 0.60
CA VAL A 29 -1.00 9.37 -0.68
C VAL A 29 -0.16 8.85 -1.84
N ASP A 30 -0.81 8.26 -2.85
CA ASP A 30 -0.24 7.86 -4.14
C ASP A 30 0.95 6.88 -4.11
N VAL A 31 1.22 6.22 -2.99
CA VAL A 31 2.46 5.43 -2.78
C VAL A 31 2.67 4.37 -3.86
N PHE A 32 1.61 3.66 -4.23
CA PHE A 32 1.59 2.63 -5.27
C PHE A 32 0.66 2.99 -6.43
N ALA A 33 0.24 4.25 -6.54
CA ALA A 33 -0.61 4.71 -7.62
C ALA A 33 0.04 4.44 -8.99
N ASN A 34 -0.75 3.89 -9.91
CA ASN A 34 -0.35 3.53 -11.28
C ASN A 34 0.82 2.54 -11.37
N LYS A 35 1.18 1.85 -10.27
CA LYS A 35 2.19 0.77 -10.28
C LYS A 35 1.54 -0.54 -10.74
N ASP A 36 1.12 -0.61 -12.00
CA ASP A 36 0.41 -1.76 -12.61
C ASP A 36 1.07 -3.14 -12.37
N LYS A 37 2.39 -3.18 -12.11
CA LYS A 37 3.16 -4.41 -11.90
C LYS A 37 3.50 -4.67 -10.43
N PHE A 38 3.13 -3.79 -9.50
CA PHE A 38 3.41 -3.96 -8.09
C PHE A 38 2.58 -5.12 -7.52
N ASN A 39 3.25 -6.01 -6.79
CA ASN A 39 2.67 -7.07 -5.98
C ASN A 39 3.61 -7.42 -4.80
N GLY A 40 4.34 -6.42 -4.31
CA GLY A 40 5.31 -6.59 -3.25
C GLY A 40 4.66 -6.79 -1.89
N ASP A 41 5.42 -7.35 -0.95
CA ASP A 41 4.96 -7.58 0.41
C ASP A 41 5.09 -6.31 1.27
N VAL A 42 3.96 -5.89 1.82
CA VAL A 42 3.79 -4.76 2.75
C VAL A 42 2.98 -5.17 3.99
N SER A 43 2.75 -6.47 4.19
CA SER A 43 1.87 -7.01 5.23
C SER A 43 2.31 -6.70 6.67
N LYS A 44 3.57 -6.29 6.87
CA LYS A 44 4.14 -5.91 8.18
C LYS A 44 4.26 -4.41 8.38
N TRP A 45 3.81 -3.58 7.45
CA TRP A 45 3.80 -2.14 7.65
C TRP A 45 2.91 -1.77 8.83
N ASN A 46 3.47 -1.01 9.77
CA ASN A 46 2.68 -0.38 10.83
C ASN A 46 2.12 0.95 10.31
N VAL A 47 0.86 0.93 9.87
CA VAL A 47 0.16 2.10 9.33
C VAL A 47 -0.74 2.81 10.35
N SER A 48 -0.67 2.42 11.63
CA SER A 48 -1.60 2.90 12.67
C SER A 48 -1.57 4.41 12.89
N ASN A 49 -0.50 5.10 12.49
CA ASN A 49 -0.39 6.56 12.60
C ASN A 49 -0.83 7.29 11.31
N GLY A 50 -1.20 6.56 10.26
CA GLY A 50 -1.69 7.14 9.02
C GLY A 50 -3.08 7.76 9.18
N TYR A 51 -3.25 8.97 8.66
CA TYR A 51 -4.55 9.64 8.56
C TYR A 51 -5.03 9.80 7.11
N ASP A 52 -4.11 9.78 6.15
CA ASP A 52 -4.40 9.97 4.73
C ASP A 52 -3.82 8.83 3.90
N PHE A 53 -4.67 8.17 3.12
CA PHE A 53 -4.33 7.06 2.24
C PHE A 53 -4.94 7.24 0.84
N GLU A 54 -5.29 8.47 0.45
CA GLU A 54 -5.88 8.74 -0.86
C GLU A 54 -5.02 8.13 -1.99
N ASP A 55 -5.70 7.44 -2.91
CA ASP A 55 -5.08 6.86 -4.12
C ASP A 55 -3.91 5.88 -3.88
N MET A 56 -3.68 5.40 -2.64
CA MET A 56 -2.49 4.62 -2.29
C MET A 56 -2.25 3.42 -3.23
N PHE A 57 -3.31 2.70 -3.64
CA PHE A 57 -3.26 1.60 -4.62
C PHE A 57 -4.09 1.89 -5.89
N TYR A 58 -4.33 3.16 -6.21
CA TYR A 58 -5.07 3.55 -7.41
C TYR A 58 -4.45 2.93 -8.67
N SER A 59 -5.27 2.25 -9.47
CA SER A 59 -4.84 1.51 -10.67
C SER A 59 -3.70 0.50 -10.42
N CYS A 60 -3.55 -0.07 -9.22
CA CYS A 60 -2.53 -1.08 -8.93
C CYS A 60 -2.93 -2.50 -9.38
N LYS A 61 -3.17 -2.69 -10.69
CA LYS A 61 -3.90 -3.83 -11.30
C LYS A 61 -3.46 -5.25 -10.91
N LYS A 62 -2.22 -5.46 -10.46
CA LYS A 62 -1.68 -6.78 -10.10
C LYS A 62 -1.61 -7.06 -8.60
N PHE A 63 -1.92 -6.09 -7.76
CA PHE A 63 -1.77 -6.23 -6.32
C PHE A 63 -2.79 -7.22 -5.74
N THR A 64 -2.30 -8.12 -4.91
CA THR A 64 -3.04 -9.20 -4.23
C THR A 64 -2.57 -9.35 -2.77
N GLY A 65 -1.85 -8.36 -2.24
CA GLY A 65 -1.22 -8.45 -0.94
C GLY A 65 -2.23 -8.54 0.21
N ASP A 66 -1.84 -9.26 1.25
CA ASP A 66 -2.60 -9.35 2.49
C ASP A 66 -2.37 -8.09 3.34
N LEU A 67 -3.45 -7.36 3.61
CA LEU A 67 -3.46 -6.17 4.46
C LEU A 67 -4.27 -6.38 5.75
N SER A 68 -4.67 -7.62 6.07
CA SER A 68 -5.49 -7.95 7.25
C SER A 68 -4.84 -7.63 8.60
N LYS A 69 -3.59 -7.17 8.62
CA LYS A 69 -2.90 -6.71 9.85
C LYS A 69 -2.77 -5.20 9.95
N TRP A 70 -3.18 -4.48 8.91
CA TRP A 70 -3.13 -3.03 8.91
C TRP A 70 -4.22 -2.49 9.83
N ASP A 71 -3.79 -1.72 10.82
CA ASP A 71 -4.70 -0.91 11.62
C ASP A 71 -4.91 0.42 10.91
N VAL A 72 -6.08 0.59 10.29
CA VAL A 72 -6.49 1.80 9.56
C VAL A 72 -7.50 2.62 10.36
N SER A 73 -7.63 2.40 11.68
CA SER A 73 -8.66 3.07 12.50
C SER A 73 -8.50 4.59 12.56
N ASN A 74 -7.29 5.10 12.29
CA ASN A 74 -6.99 6.54 12.28
C ASN A 74 -7.16 7.18 10.89
N ALA A 75 -7.51 6.42 9.85
CA ALA A 75 -7.72 6.94 8.52
C ALA A 75 -8.91 7.91 8.48
N VAL A 76 -8.67 9.11 7.97
CA VAL A 76 -9.69 10.13 7.69
C VAL A 76 -9.95 10.21 6.20
N TYR A 77 -8.88 10.16 5.39
CA TYR A 77 -8.96 10.19 3.93
C TYR A 77 -8.58 8.81 3.40
N PHE A 78 -9.56 8.11 2.83
CA PHE A 78 -9.44 6.74 2.31
C PHE A 78 -10.12 6.59 0.94
N ASP A 79 -10.39 7.72 0.29
CA ASP A 79 -11.03 7.75 -1.01
C ASP A 79 -10.14 7.05 -2.05
N THR A 80 -10.81 6.41 -3.00
CA THR A 80 -10.20 5.76 -4.18
C THR A 80 -9.06 4.75 -3.92
N PHE A 81 -8.85 4.32 -2.67
CA PHE A 81 -7.73 3.48 -2.21
C PHE A 81 -7.44 2.27 -3.12
N PHE A 82 -8.49 1.56 -3.56
CA PHE A 82 -8.38 0.41 -4.48
C PHE A 82 -9.08 0.61 -5.84
N THR A 83 -9.39 1.85 -6.22
CA THR A 83 -10.04 2.11 -7.51
C THR A 83 -9.19 1.57 -8.66
N PHE A 84 -9.80 0.81 -9.57
CA PHE A 84 -9.15 0.09 -10.68
C PHE A 84 -8.10 -0.97 -10.27
N CYS A 85 -8.08 -1.39 -9.01
CA CYS A 85 -7.25 -2.50 -8.52
C CYS A 85 -7.95 -3.86 -8.71
N TYR A 86 -8.10 -4.29 -9.97
CA TYR A 86 -9.00 -5.40 -10.33
C TYR A 86 -8.67 -6.78 -9.74
N ARG A 87 -7.45 -6.98 -9.25
CA ARG A 87 -7.00 -8.25 -8.69
C ARG A 87 -7.00 -8.29 -7.17
N PHE A 88 -7.22 -7.15 -6.52
CA PHE A 88 -7.27 -7.11 -5.08
C PHE A 88 -8.54 -7.79 -4.58
N ASN A 89 -8.37 -8.79 -3.72
CA ASN A 89 -9.46 -9.62 -3.19
C ASN A 89 -9.22 -10.02 -1.72
N SER A 90 -8.32 -9.33 -1.02
CA SER A 90 -8.03 -9.61 0.38
C SER A 90 -9.19 -9.14 1.26
N ASP A 91 -9.48 -9.93 2.29
CA ASP A 91 -10.47 -9.57 3.30
C ASP A 91 -9.91 -8.46 4.20
N LEU A 92 -10.71 -7.41 4.41
CA LEU A 92 -10.37 -6.22 5.21
C LEU A 92 -11.33 -6.02 6.39
N SER A 93 -12.17 -7.00 6.70
CA SER A 93 -13.27 -6.89 7.68
C SER A 93 -12.87 -6.83 9.17
N ASN A 94 -11.67 -6.34 9.50
CA ASN A 94 -11.23 -6.14 10.89
C ASN A 94 -12.09 -5.12 11.65
#